data_AF-A0A349DQF2-F1
#
_entry.id   AF-A0A349DQF2-F1
#
_cell.length_a   1.000
_cell.length_b   1.000
_cell.length_c   1.000
_cell.angle_alpha   90.00
_cell.angle_beta   90.00
_cell.angle_gamma   90.00
#
_symmetry.space_group_name_H-M   'P 1'
#
loop_
_entity.id
_entity.type
_entity.pdbx_description
1 polymer ?
#
loop_
_entity_poly.entity_id
_entity_poly.type
_entity_poly.pdbx_seq_one_letter_code
_entity_poly.pdbx_strand_id
1 'polypeptide(L)'
;MELLTSLNEILFLIPLIAGIALITWLVDNRLKDNQFVANITDARAIFRLLIGVVVLGGVYLLDYSYDYGCIIIRDARLTSENFKYTSIALFLICLGYLLPKQNLRVAVLSLELTLWLYKLYFIKGGYNTGLGGGADLGVLGYDFIALVLRLAFLRKINQLHINPHWIWITTFIILYLRMNLL
;
A
#
# COMPACT_ATOMS: atom_id res chain seq x y z
N MET A 1 14.01 -10.66 -27.79
CA MET A 1 14.55 -9.36 -27.32
C MET A 1 13.71 -8.81 -26.17
N GLU A 2 12.38 -8.94 -26.21
CA GLU A 2 11.45 -8.59 -25.11
C GLU A 2 11.68 -9.34 -23.77
N LEU A 3 12.21 -10.58 -23.82
CA LEU A 3 12.50 -11.36 -22.60
C LEU A 3 13.71 -10.84 -21.81
N LEU A 4 14.65 -10.15 -22.48
CA LEU A 4 15.84 -9.57 -21.85
C LEU A 4 15.54 -8.23 -21.17
N THR A 5 14.57 -7.47 -21.71
CA THR A 5 14.11 -6.21 -21.12
C THR A 5 13.29 -6.44 -19.84
N SER A 6 12.43 -7.46 -19.79
CA SER A 6 11.67 -7.79 -18.57
C SER A 6 12.56 -8.32 -17.44
N LEU A 7 13.60 -9.10 -17.76
CA LEU A 7 14.58 -9.57 -16.79
C LEU A 7 15.38 -8.42 -16.16
N ASN A 8 15.72 -7.39 -16.95
CA ASN A 8 16.47 -6.22 -16.45
C ASN A 8 15.63 -5.36 -15.50
N GLU A 9 14.34 -5.19 -15.77
CA GLU A 9 13.43 -4.46 -14.86
C GLU A 9 13.22 -5.20 -13.53
N ILE A 10 13.07 -6.53 -13.58
CA ILE A 10 13.00 -7.37 -12.38
C ILE A 10 14.31 -7.30 -11.59
N LEU A 11 15.46 -7.37 -12.27
CA LEU A 11 16.79 -7.27 -11.66
C LEU A 11 17.02 -5.93 -10.97
N PHE A 12 16.40 -4.85 -11.45
CA PHE A 12 16.50 -3.53 -10.83
C PHE A 12 15.65 -3.39 -9.55
N LEU A 13 14.57 -4.17 -9.44
CA LEU A 13 13.77 -4.25 -8.21
C LEU A 13 14.43 -5.10 -7.12
N ILE A 14 15.29 -6.06 -7.48
CA ILE A 14 16.02 -6.91 -6.52
C ILE A 14 16.77 -6.11 -5.44
N PRO A 15 17.59 -5.08 -5.75
CA PRO A 15 18.28 -4.30 -4.71
C PRO A 15 17.31 -3.47 -3.85
N LEU A 16 16.16 -3.05 -4.39
CA LEU A 16 15.17 -2.28 -3.63
C LEU A 16 14.37 -3.20 -2.68
N ILE A 17 13.99 -4.38 -3.17
CA ILE A 17 13.37 -5.46 -2.37
C ILE A 17 14.34 -5.97 -1.32
N ALA A 18 15.59 -6.22 -1.70
CA ALA A 18 16.65 -6.60 -0.77
C ALA A 18 16.92 -5.49 0.24
N GLY A 19 16.87 -4.22 -0.15
CA GLY A 19 17.00 -3.07 0.75
C GLY A 19 15.86 -2.99 1.77
N ILE A 20 14.61 -3.10 1.33
CA ILE A 20 13.44 -3.11 2.22
C ILE A 20 13.46 -4.35 3.12
N ALA A 21 13.76 -5.53 2.56
CA ALA A 21 13.89 -6.76 3.32
C ALA A 21 15.02 -6.67 4.36
N LEU A 22 16.17 -6.11 3.99
CA LEU A 22 17.31 -5.88 4.89
C LEU A 22 16.97 -4.86 5.97
N ILE A 23 16.27 -3.77 5.65
CA ILE A 23 15.82 -2.78 6.63
C ILE A 23 14.82 -3.42 7.59
N THR A 24 13.85 -4.18 7.10
CA THR A 24 12.87 -4.88 7.94
C THR A 24 13.53 -5.96 8.80
N TRP A 25 14.50 -6.70 8.25
CA TRP A 25 15.28 -7.70 8.98
C TRP A 25 16.18 -7.05 10.03
N LEU A 26 16.85 -5.93 9.70
CA LEU A 26 17.64 -5.15 10.65
C LEU A 26 16.76 -4.56 11.76
N VAL A 27 15.56 -4.09 11.44
CA VAL A 27 14.59 -3.58 12.42
C VAL A 27 14.10 -4.72 13.32
N ASP A 28 13.76 -5.89 12.77
CA ASP A 28 13.30 -7.05 13.55
C ASP A 28 14.41 -7.69 14.40
N ASN A 29 15.66 -7.75 13.91
CA ASN A 29 16.78 -8.41 14.61
C ASN A 29 17.61 -7.49 15.51
N ARG A 30 17.79 -6.20 15.20
CA ARG A 30 18.59 -5.28 16.03
C ARG A 30 17.76 -4.39 16.95
N LEU A 31 16.49 -4.13 16.65
CA LEU A 31 15.69 -3.13 17.37
C LEU A 31 14.56 -3.73 18.21
N LYS A 32 14.52 -5.06 18.36
CA LYS A 32 13.54 -5.76 19.21
C LYS A 32 13.53 -5.27 20.67
N ASP A 33 14.68 -4.84 21.18
CA ASP A 33 14.84 -4.28 22.53
C ASP A 33 14.69 -2.75 22.61
N ASN A 34 14.52 -2.07 21.47
CA ASN A 34 14.41 -0.61 21.44
C ASN A 34 12.96 -0.17 21.57
N GLN A 35 12.68 0.60 22.63
CA GLN A 35 11.37 1.18 22.96
C GLN A 35 10.71 1.92 21.79
N PHE A 36 11.53 2.45 20.86
CA PHE A 36 11.08 3.14 19.66
C PHE A 36 10.37 2.22 18.65
N VAL A 37 10.86 1.00 18.44
CA VAL A 37 10.25 0.03 17.50
C VAL A 37 8.98 -0.57 18.09
N ALA A 38 8.93 -0.78 19.40
CA ALA A 38 7.69 -1.11 20.10
C ALA A 38 6.61 -0.02 19.90
N ASN A 39 7.00 1.26 19.95
CA ASN A 39 6.09 2.38 19.71
C ASN A 39 5.60 2.45 18.26
N ILE A 40 6.45 2.18 17.27
CA ILE A 40 6.08 2.19 15.84
C ILE A 40 5.21 0.97 15.47
N THR A 41 5.37 -0.16 16.17
CA THR A 41 4.55 -1.37 15.96
C THR A 41 3.28 -1.41 16.81
N ASP A 42 2.96 -0.35 17.55
CA ASP A 42 1.68 -0.18 18.23
C ASP A 42 0.55 0.03 17.21
N ALA A 43 -0.63 -0.51 17.49
CA ALA A 43 -1.82 -0.36 16.65
C ALA A 43 -2.19 1.12 16.44
N ARG A 44 -1.94 1.96 17.45
CA ARG A 44 -2.16 3.42 17.39
C ARG A 44 -1.21 4.10 16.41
N ALA A 45 0.05 3.69 16.36
CA ALA A 45 1.03 4.26 15.45
C ALA A 45 0.72 3.85 14.00
N ILE A 46 0.42 2.56 13.78
CA ILE A 46 0.02 2.06 12.46
C ILE A 46 -1.25 2.77 11.96
N PHE A 47 -2.24 2.99 12.83
CA PHE A 47 -3.44 3.75 12.49
C PHE A 47 -3.13 5.19 12.05
N ARG A 48 -2.30 5.91 12.80
CA ARG A 48 -1.89 7.29 12.45
C ARG A 48 -1.11 7.34 11.14
N LEU A 49 -0.20 6.40 10.92
CA LEU A 49 0.55 6.27 9.67
C LEU A 49 -0.38 5.96 8.50
N LEU A 50 -1.34 5.05 8.68
CA LEU A 50 -2.31 4.70 7.66
C LEU A 50 -3.17 5.91 7.26
N ILE A 51 -3.68 6.67 8.24
CA ILE A 51 -4.41 7.93 7.96
C ILE A 51 -3.51 8.91 7.20
N GLY A 52 -2.27 9.11 7.67
CA GLY A 52 -1.32 9.99 7.01
C GLY A 52 -1.09 9.62 5.55
N VAL A 53 -0.87 8.33 5.28
CA VAL A 53 -0.69 7.81 3.91
C VAL A 53 -1.94 8.00 3.06
N VAL A 54 -3.14 7.73 3.59
CA VAL A 54 -4.41 7.94 2.84
C VAL A 54 -4.65 9.41 2.52
N VAL A 55 -4.37 10.32 3.47
CA VAL A 55 -4.49 11.77 3.24
C VAL A 55 -3.47 12.24 2.20
N LEU A 56 -2.21 11.82 2.31
CA LEU A 56 -1.18 12.13 1.31
C LEU A 56 -1.57 11.60 -0.06
N GLY A 57 -2.05 10.36 -0.15
CA GLY A 57 -2.53 9.78 -1.40
C GLY A 57 -3.66 10.57 -2.05
N GLY A 58 -4.61 11.06 -1.24
CA GLY A 58 -5.69 11.92 -1.68
C GLY A 58 -5.21 13.29 -2.19
N VAL A 59 -4.34 13.95 -1.43
CA VAL A 59 -3.82 15.30 -1.75
C VAL A 59 -2.91 15.29 -2.98
N TYR A 60 -2.02 14.31 -3.08
CA TYR A 60 -1.09 14.16 -4.20
C TYR A 60 -1.70 13.42 -5.40
N LEU A 61 -3.00 13.09 -5.36
CA LEU A 61 -3.70 12.33 -6.40
C LEU A 61 -3.06 10.96 -6.72
N LEU A 62 -2.15 10.46 -5.88
CA LEU A 62 -1.49 9.15 -6.03
C LEU A 62 -2.50 8.01 -5.94
N ASP A 63 -3.60 8.26 -5.26
CA ASP A 63 -4.69 7.32 -5.08
C ASP A 63 -5.56 7.21 -6.35
N TYR A 64 -5.52 8.18 -7.26
CA TYR A 64 -6.35 8.28 -8.46
C TYR A 64 -5.51 8.86 -9.62
N SER A 65 -4.51 8.11 -10.07
CA SER A 65 -3.77 8.43 -11.30
C SER A 65 -4.40 7.70 -12.48
N TYR A 66 -5.15 8.46 -13.29
CA TYR A 66 -5.54 8.04 -14.64
C TYR A 66 -4.40 8.25 -15.64
N ASP A 67 -3.55 9.26 -15.39
CA ASP A 67 -2.47 9.65 -16.30
C ASP A 67 -1.16 8.93 -16.00
N TYR A 68 -0.54 8.44 -17.06
CA TYR A 68 0.76 7.77 -17.06
C TYR A 68 1.90 8.78 -16.84
N GLY A 69 2.80 8.51 -15.89
CA GLY A 69 4.13 9.13 -15.84
C GLY A 69 4.20 10.64 -15.53
N CYS A 70 3.13 11.27 -15.03
CA CYS A 70 3.18 12.65 -14.57
C CYS A 70 2.71 12.77 -13.12
N ILE A 71 3.66 12.74 -12.18
CA ILE A 71 3.47 13.17 -10.78
C ILE A 71 3.17 14.69 -10.71
N ILE A 72 3.34 15.44 -11.79
CA ILE A 72 3.25 16.89 -11.80
C ILE A 72 2.07 17.38 -12.65
N ILE A 73 0.98 17.72 -11.95
CA ILE A 73 0.18 18.94 -12.13
C ILE A 73 0.03 19.43 -13.59
N ARG A 74 -0.42 18.58 -14.51
CA ARG A 74 -0.82 19.08 -15.84
C ARG A 74 -2.33 19.20 -16.01
N ASP A 75 -3.10 18.37 -15.31
CA ASP A 75 -4.55 18.50 -15.18
C ASP A 75 -5.01 18.07 -13.77
N ALA A 76 -4.44 18.69 -12.73
CA ALA A 76 -4.81 18.47 -11.33
C ALA A 76 -6.20 19.03 -10.98
N ARG A 77 -7.23 18.68 -11.76
CA ARG A 77 -8.59 18.78 -11.30
C ARG A 77 -8.74 17.68 -10.26
N LEU A 78 -8.76 18.06 -8.99
CA LEU A 78 -9.31 17.23 -7.92
C LEU A 78 -10.66 16.70 -8.41
N THR A 79 -10.66 15.46 -8.90
CA THR A 79 -11.89 14.84 -9.35
C THR A 79 -12.70 14.57 -8.10
N SER A 80 -13.99 14.91 -8.14
CA SER A 80 -14.92 14.64 -7.03
C SER A 80 -14.89 13.17 -6.60
N GLU A 81 -14.52 12.28 -7.52
CA GLU A 81 -14.32 10.86 -7.29
C GLU A 81 -13.14 10.56 -6.36
N ASN A 82 -11.97 11.18 -6.54
CA ASN A 82 -10.84 10.90 -5.64
C ASN A 82 -11.18 11.30 -4.20
N PHE A 83 -11.79 12.48 -4.03
CA PHE A 83 -12.24 12.94 -2.72
C PHE A 83 -13.27 11.97 -2.10
N LYS A 84 -14.19 11.44 -2.91
CA LYS A 84 -15.18 10.44 -2.47
C LYS A 84 -14.50 9.16 -1.98
N TYR A 85 -13.57 8.59 -2.74
CA TYR A 85 -12.86 7.36 -2.35
C TYR A 85 -11.98 7.56 -1.12
N THR A 86 -11.22 8.65 -1.05
CA THR A 86 -10.41 8.98 0.13
C THR A 86 -11.30 9.20 1.37
N SER A 87 -12.44 9.88 1.23
CA SER A 87 -13.38 10.08 2.34
C SER A 87 -13.99 8.77 2.83
N ILE A 88 -14.39 7.88 1.92
CA ILE A 88 -14.92 6.55 2.26
C ILE A 88 -13.86 5.72 2.97
N ALA A 89 -12.62 5.70 2.46
CA ALA A 89 -11.51 4.98 3.08
C ALA A 89 -11.23 5.49 4.50
N LEU A 90 -11.14 6.81 4.69
CA LEU A 90 -10.94 7.42 6.01
C LEU A 90 -12.09 7.09 6.96
N PHE A 91 -13.34 7.17 6.49
CA PHE A 91 -14.51 6.82 7.29
C PHE A 91 -14.44 5.36 7.77
N LEU A 92 -14.14 4.42 6.87
CA LEU A 92 -14.05 3.00 7.21
C LEU A 92 -12.87 2.68 8.13
N ILE A 93 -11.69 3.29 7.90
CA ILE A 93 -10.52 3.13 8.77
C ILE A 93 -10.83 3.63 10.20
N CYS A 94 -11.41 4.82 10.31
CA CYS A 94 -11.82 5.39 11.60
C CYS A 94 -12.90 4.54 12.29
N LEU A 95 -13.92 4.10 11.54
CA LEU A 95 -14.99 3.25 12.06
C LEU A 95 -14.43 1.90 12.55
N GLY A 96 -13.57 1.26 11.75
CA GLY A 96 -12.91 0.00 12.09
C GLY A 96 -12.02 0.10 13.33
N TYR A 97 -11.45 1.27 13.61
CA TYR A 97 -10.67 1.52 14.82
C TYR A 97 -11.57 1.76 16.05
N LEU A 98 -12.64 2.54 15.91
CA LEU A 98 -13.50 2.97 17.03
C LEU A 98 -14.49 1.89 17.50
N LEU A 99 -14.88 0.95 16.64
CA LEU A 99 -15.86 -0.09 17.00
C LEU A 99 -15.38 -0.93 18.20
N PRO A 100 -16.23 -1.35 19.15
CA PRO A 100 -15.79 -2.12 20.31
C PRO A 100 -15.58 -3.61 20.01
N LYS A 101 -16.36 -4.19 19.09
CA LYS A 101 -16.35 -5.63 18.78
C LYS A 101 -15.28 -5.97 17.73
N GLN A 102 -14.33 -6.84 18.07
CA GLN A 102 -13.26 -7.29 17.16
C GLN A 102 -13.78 -7.79 15.81
N ASN A 103 -14.81 -8.64 15.80
CA ASN A 103 -15.36 -9.19 14.55
C ASN A 103 -15.86 -8.09 13.60
N LEU A 104 -16.49 -7.05 14.15
CA LEU A 104 -16.95 -5.91 13.36
C LEU A 104 -15.77 -5.05 12.88
N ARG A 105 -14.73 -4.85 13.71
CA ARG A 105 -13.51 -4.15 13.29
C ARG A 105 -12.89 -4.83 12.08
N VAL A 106 -12.69 -6.15 12.16
CA VAL A 106 -12.10 -6.94 11.09
C VAL A 106 -12.98 -6.88 9.85
N ALA A 107 -14.31 -7.02 9.96
CA ALA A 107 -15.20 -6.92 8.82
C ALA A 107 -15.12 -5.55 8.11
N VAL A 108 -15.13 -4.45 8.88
CA VAL A 108 -15.05 -3.09 8.33
C VAL A 108 -13.70 -2.81 7.67
N LEU A 109 -12.60 -3.22 8.30
CA LEU A 109 -11.26 -3.04 7.74
C LEU A 109 -11.01 -3.94 6.53
N SER A 110 -11.54 -5.16 6.52
CA SER A 110 -11.51 -6.02 5.35
C SER A 110 -12.31 -5.41 4.19
N LEU A 111 -13.47 -4.80 4.48
CA LEU A 111 -14.24 -4.08 3.47
C LEU A 111 -13.47 -2.90 2.90
N GLU A 112 -12.78 -2.12 3.75
CA GLU A 112 -11.90 -1.05 3.29
C GLU A 112 -10.77 -1.57 2.40
N LEU A 113 -10.10 -2.65 2.81
CA LEU A 113 -9.05 -3.28 2.02
C LEU A 113 -9.59 -3.79 0.67
N THR A 114 -10.78 -4.40 0.64
CA THR A 114 -11.42 -4.83 -0.60
C THR A 114 -11.73 -3.65 -1.52
N LEU A 115 -12.24 -2.54 -0.99
CA LEU A 115 -12.47 -1.32 -1.77
C LEU A 115 -11.16 -0.75 -2.32
N TRP A 116 -10.09 -0.76 -1.51
CA TRP A 116 -8.77 -0.30 -1.95
C TRP A 116 -8.19 -1.20 -3.04
N LEU A 117 -8.28 -2.52 -2.89
CA LEU A 117 -7.87 -3.48 -3.93
C LEU A 117 -8.70 -3.31 -5.20
N TYR A 118 -10.02 -3.15 -5.08
CA TYR A 118 -10.88 -2.84 -6.22
C TYR A 118 -10.38 -1.58 -6.96
N LYS A 119 -10.03 -0.53 -6.22
CA LYS A 119 -9.44 0.69 -6.79
C LYS A 119 -8.11 0.42 -7.51
N LEU A 120 -7.23 -0.37 -6.89
CA LEU A 120 -5.94 -0.75 -7.47
C LEU A 120 -6.09 -1.50 -8.81
N TYR A 121 -7.03 -2.43 -8.91
CA TYR A 121 -7.20 -3.29 -10.09
C TYR A 121 -8.08 -2.68 -11.18
N PHE A 122 -9.11 -1.91 -10.84
CA PHE A 122 -10.12 -1.47 -11.82
C PHE A 122 -10.09 0.02 -12.14
N ILE A 123 -9.58 0.86 -11.21
CA ILE A 123 -9.63 2.32 -11.37
C ILE A 123 -8.26 2.88 -11.72
N LYS A 124 -7.18 2.41 -11.07
CA LYS A 124 -5.83 2.93 -11.31
C LYS A 124 -5.31 2.56 -12.70
N GLY A 125 -5.07 3.57 -13.53
CA GLY A 125 -4.53 3.45 -14.88
C GLY A 125 -3.00 3.49 -14.95
N GLY A 126 -2.30 4.06 -13.97
CA GLY A 126 -0.85 4.31 -14.01
C GLY A 126 0.08 3.08 -14.14
N TYR A 127 -0.46 1.86 -14.14
CA TYR A 127 0.26 0.60 -14.39
C TYR A 127 0.01 0.02 -15.78
N ASN A 128 -0.93 0.59 -16.53
CA ASN A 128 -1.41 0.08 -17.81
C ASN A 128 -0.55 0.64 -18.97
N THR A 129 0.75 0.66 -18.76
CA THR A 129 1.74 0.99 -19.76
C THR A 129 2.02 -0.29 -20.53
N GLY A 130 1.44 -0.46 -21.72
CA GLY A 130 1.74 -1.63 -22.57
C GLY A 130 3.25 -1.85 -22.76
N LEU A 131 3.65 -2.99 -23.36
CA LEU A 131 5.05 -3.40 -23.59
C LEU A 131 5.98 -2.22 -23.95
N GLY A 132 6.66 -1.66 -22.94
CA GLY A 132 7.65 -0.58 -23.10
C GLY A 132 7.42 0.73 -22.33
N GLY A 133 6.29 0.93 -21.64
CA GLY A 133 6.18 2.04 -20.69
C GLY A 133 6.51 1.57 -19.26
N GLY A 134 7.36 2.33 -18.56
CA GLY A 134 7.76 2.01 -17.19
C GLY A 134 6.69 2.45 -16.19
N ALA A 135 6.34 1.58 -15.24
CA ALA A 135 5.53 1.96 -14.10
C ALA A 135 6.19 3.12 -13.34
N ASP A 136 5.39 4.11 -12.94
CA ASP A 136 5.90 5.21 -12.11
C ASP A 136 6.31 4.69 -10.74
N LEU A 137 7.62 4.71 -10.46
CA LEU A 137 8.21 4.22 -9.21
C LEU A 137 7.62 4.93 -7.97
N GLY A 138 7.19 6.19 -8.10
CA GLY A 138 6.56 6.92 -6.99
C GLY A 138 5.18 6.36 -6.64
N VAL A 139 4.38 6.02 -7.65
CA VAL A 139 3.04 5.43 -7.47
C VAL A 139 3.16 4.00 -6.92
N LEU A 140 4.14 3.23 -7.42
CA LEU A 140 4.41 1.88 -6.93
C LEU A 140 4.86 1.87 -5.46
N GLY A 141 5.78 2.76 -5.10
CA GLY A 141 6.25 2.89 -3.71
C GLY A 141 5.11 3.29 -2.77
N TYR A 142 4.24 4.20 -3.21
CA TYR A 142 3.03 4.56 -2.46
C TYR A 142 2.11 3.35 -2.28
N ASP A 143 1.79 2.61 -3.34
CA ASP A 143 0.87 1.45 -3.26
C ASP A 143 1.42 0.33 -2.39
N PHE A 144 2.73 0.13 -2.42
CA PHE A 144 3.41 -0.81 -1.52
C PHE A 144 3.28 -0.39 -0.05
N ILE A 145 3.59 0.86 0.30
CA ILE A 145 3.47 1.36 1.67
C ILE A 145 2.00 1.32 2.14
N ALA A 146 1.08 1.74 1.28
CA ALA A 146 -0.35 1.79 1.55
C ALA A 146 -0.94 0.39 1.84
N LEU A 147 -0.53 -0.63 1.07
CA LEU A 147 -0.99 -2.01 1.25
C LEU A 147 -0.35 -2.67 2.48
N VAL A 148 0.94 -2.47 2.71
CA VAL A 148 1.64 -2.98 3.91
C VAL A 148 0.99 -2.43 5.17
N LEU A 149 0.69 -1.13 5.23
CA LEU A 149 0.06 -0.52 6.40
C LEU A 149 -1.35 -1.08 6.66
N ARG A 150 -2.16 -1.29 5.61
CA ARG A 150 -3.50 -1.89 5.74
C ARG A 150 -3.45 -3.30 6.29
N LEU A 151 -2.59 -4.14 5.72
CA LEU A 151 -2.41 -5.52 6.17
C LEU A 151 -1.81 -5.60 7.57
N ALA A 152 -0.84 -4.74 7.89
CA ALA A 152 -0.28 -4.63 9.23
C ALA A 152 -1.33 -4.20 10.26
N PHE A 153 -2.19 -3.25 9.91
CA PHE A 153 -3.28 -2.79 10.77
C PHE A 153 -4.31 -3.90 11.00
N LEU A 154 -4.74 -4.58 9.93
CA LEU A 154 -5.67 -5.69 10.02
C LEU A 154 -5.12 -6.84 10.88
N ARG A 155 -3.83 -7.19 10.72
CA ARG A 155 -3.16 -8.20 11.56
C ARG A 155 -3.21 -7.82 13.04
N LYS A 156 -2.88 -6.57 13.36
CA LYS A 156 -2.83 -6.08 14.75
C LYS A 156 -4.22 -6.05 15.39
N ILE A 157 -5.24 -5.62 14.65
CA ILE A 157 -6.64 -5.62 15.10
C ILE A 157 -7.14 -7.05 15.32
N ASN A 158 -6.81 -7.96 14.41
CA ASN A 158 -7.28 -9.35 14.47
C ASN A 158 -6.47 -10.23 15.46
N GLN A 159 -5.43 -9.68 16.10
CA GLN A 159 -4.50 -10.43 16.98
C GLN A 159 -3.98 -11.72 16.33
N LEU A 160 -3.84 -11.72 15.01
CA LEU A 160 -3.39 -12.88 14.26
C LEU A 160 -1.91 -13.11 14.57
N HIS A 161 -1.58 -14.33 15.01
CA HIS A 161 -0.21 -14.80 15.23
C HIS A 161 0.54 -15.07 13.91
N ILE A 162 0.27 -14.29 12.87
CA ILE A 162 0.91 -14.42 11.57
C ILE A 162 2.23 -13.65 11.59
N ASN A 163 3.31 -14.32 11.16
CA ASN A 163 4.63 -13.72 11.06
C ASN A 163 4.58 -12.45 10.18
N PRO A 164 5.26 -11.37 10.58
CA PRO A 164 5.27 -10.10 9.81
C PRO A 164 5.74 -10.30 8.37
N HIS A 165 6.60 -11.27 8.11
CA HIS A 165 7.07 -11.63 6.77
C HIS A 165 5.93 -11.99 5.79
N TRP A 166 4.81 -12.55 6.26
CA TRP A 166 3.66 -12.85 5.39
C TRP A 166 2.98 -11.59 4.84
N ILE A 167 3.01 -10.46 5.57
CA ILE A 167 2.47 -9.19 5.09
C ILE A 167 3.27 -8.71 3.88
N TRP A 168 4.60 -8.82 3.94
CA TRP A 168 5.47 -8.46 2.83
C TRP A 168 5.22 -9.36 1.62
N ILE A 169 5.20 -10.68 1.82
CA ILE A 169 4.97 -11.65 0.75
C ILE A 169 3.62 -11.39 0.05
N THR A 170 2.54 -11.20 0.83
CA THR A 170 1.21 -10.93 0.27
C THR A 170 1.16 -9.60 -0.49
N THR A 171 1.81 -8.56 0.02
CA THR A 171 1.93 -7.27 -0.69
C THR A 171 2.64 -7.45 -2.03
N PHE A 172 3.77 -8.16 -2.05
CA PHE A 172 4.52 -8.42 -3.28
C PHE A 172 3.70 -9.20 -4.29
N ILE A 173 3.01 -10.25 -3.86
CA ILE A 173 2.16 -11.06 -4.75
C ILE A 173 1.05 -10.19 -5.37
N ILE A 174 0.37 -9.36 -4.57
CA ILE A 174 -0.73 -8.52 -5.07
C ILE A 174 -0.22 -7.51 -6.10
N LEU A 175 0.90 -6.84 -5.83
CA LEU A 175 1.46 -5.86 -6.78
C LEU A 175 2.03 -6.54 -8.02
N TYR A 176 2.68 -7.68 -7.87
CA TYR A 176 3.19 -8.47 -9.00
C TYR A 176 2.05 -8.94 -9.90
N LEU A 177 0.96 -9.45 -9.32
CA LEU A 177 -0.23 -9.83 -10.07
C LEU A 177 -0.81 -8.63 -10.81
N ARG A 178 -0.88 -7.46 -10.17
CA ARG A 178 -1.34 -6.23 -10.84
C ARG A 178 -0.47 -5.85 -12.04
N MET A 179 0.86 -5.93 -11.90
CA MET A 179 1.80 -5.62 -12.99
C MET A 179 1.72 -6.59 -14.18
N ASN A 180 1.31 -7.85 -13.96
CA ASN A 180 1.25 -8.87 -15.03
C ASN A 180 -0.14 -9.07 -15.64
N LEU A 181 -1.20 -8.58 -15.00
CA LEU A 181 -2.59 -8.78 -15.45
C LEU A 181 -3.03 -7.86 -16.59
N LEU A 182 -2.15 -6.98 -17.07
CA LEU A 182 -2.33 -6.02 -18.17
C LEU A 182 -1.00 -5.84 -18.93
#